data_AF-A0A0D0FMN3-F1
#
_entry.id   AF-A0A0D0FMN3-F1
#
_cell.length_a   1.000
_cell.length_b   1.000
_cell.length_c   1.000
_cell.angle_alpha   90.00
_cell.angle_beta   90.00
_cell.angle_gamma   90.00
#
_symmetry.space_group_name_H-M   'P 1'
#
loop_
_entity.id
_entity.type
_entity.pdbx_description
1 polymer ?
#
loop_
_entity_poly.entity_id
_entity_poly.type
_entity_poly.pdbx_seq_one_letter_code
_entity_poly.pdbx_strand_id
1 'polypeptide(L)'
;MEAPDDDFPIDDLLRRLSEDTRSSSEIARLSGVSQPTVSRLRQSNGRRLRRSTPFNKLCSFYGVDVHPSRRRYNELLRDAIVDAWDGSDEHGRALLVVIKGLKDLQAKADDG
;
A
#
# COMPACT_ATOMS: atom_id res chain seq x y z
N MET A 1 3.93 -21.34 -8.97
CA MET A 1 3.69 -21.42 -7.52
C MET A 1 3.61 -19.99 -7.04
N GLU A 2 2.39 -19.48 -6.89
CA GLU A 2 2.13 -18.08 -6.50
C GLU A 2 2.60 -17.92 -5.05
N ALA A 3 3.61 -17.09 -4.82
CA ALA A 3 4.14 -16.86 -3.48
C ALA A 3 3.02 -16.28 -2.61
N PRO A 4 2.86 -16.74 -1.35
CA PRO A 4 1.87 -16.15 -0.45
C PRO A 4 2.20 -14.67 -0.28
N ASP A 5 1.19 -13.82 -0.50
CA ASP A 5 1.22 -12.36 -0.33
C ASP A 5 1.35 -12.08 1.19
N ASP A 6 2.50 -12.43 1.78
CA ASP A 6 2.79 -12.47 3.22
C ASP A 6 3.00 -11.07 3.85
N ASP A 7 2.96 -10.00 3.05
CA ASP A 7 3.03 -8.61 3.52
C ASP A 7 1.63 -8.01 3.69
N PHE A 8 0.69 -8.76 4.27
CA PHE A 8 -0.65 -8.25 4.51
C PHE A 8 -0.71 -7.51 5.84
N PRO A 9 -1.01 -6.19 5.88
CA PRO A 9 -0.94 -5.37 7.08
C PRO A 9 -2.16 -5.55 8.00
N ILE A 10 -2.76 -6.74 8.00
CA ILE A 10 -3.93 -7.09 8.84
C ILE A 10 -3.58 -6.84 10.31
N ASP A 11 -2.40 -7.26 10.74
CA ASP A 11 -2.03 -7.16 12.15
C ASP A 11 -1.85 -5.72 12.61
N ASP A 12 -1.23 -4.85 11.80
CA ASP A 12 -1.09 -3.43 12.14
C ASP A 12 -2.44 -2.71 12.14
N LEU A 13 -3.31 -3.01 11.16
CA LEU A 13 -4.67 -2.46 11.16
C LEU A 13 -5.45 -2.90 12.40
N LEU A 14 -5.43 -4.19 12.72
CA LEU A 14 -6.20 -4.72 13.83
C LEU A 14 -5.70 -4.20 15.18
N ARG A 15 -4.39 -4.09 15.34
CA ARG A 15 -3.77 -3.49 16.51
C ARG A 15 -4.21 -2.04 16.68
N ARG A 16 -4.09 -1.22 15.64
CA ARG A 16 -4.54 0.18 15.69
C ARG A 16 -6.05 0.29 15.95
N LEU A 17 -6.83 -0.58 15.33
CA LEU A 17 -8.29 -0.61 15.49
C LEU A 17 -8.70 -1.06 16.90
N SER A 18 -7.98 -1.95 17.56
CA SER A 18 -8.26 -2.41 18.93
C SER A 18 -7.79 -1.41 19.99
N GLU A 19 -6.66 -0.74 19.75
CA GLU A 19 -6.09 0.28 20.64
C GLU A 19 -6.82 1.64 20.54
N ASP A 20 -7.58 1.89 19.48
CA ASP A 20 -8.32 3.14 19.31
C ASP A 20 -9.43 3.29 20.36
N THR A 21 -9.31 4.31 21.22
CA THR A 21 -10.26 4.56 22.31
C THR A 21 -11.61 5.08 21.84
N ARG A 22 -11.74 5.50 20.58
CA ARG A 22 -12.99 5.99 20.02
C ARG A 22 -14.01 4.86 19.92
N SER A 23 -15.28 5.24 19.99
CA SER A 23 -16.39 4.31 19.79
C SER A 23 -16.47 3.83 18.33
N SER A 24 -17.04 2.65 18.10
CA SER A 24 -17.24 2.13 16.73
C SER A 24 -18.10 3.05 15.86
N SER A 25 -19.01 3.83 16.46
CA SER A 25 -19.85 4.82 15.76
C SER A 25 -19.05 6.05 15.36
N GLU A 26 -18.14 6.49 16.21
CA GLU A 26 -17.24 7.59 15.91
C GLU A 26 -16.21 7.23 14.82
N ILE A 27 -15.58 6.05 14.92
CA ILE A 27 -14.68 5.55 13.88
C ILE A 27 -15.43 5.40 12.56
N ALA A 28 -16.67 4.89 12.58
CA ALA A 28 -17.50 4.78 11.39
C ALA A 28 -17.73 6.13 10.71
N ARG A 29 -18.09 7.16 11.49
CA ARG A 29 -18.31 8.52 11.00
C ARG A 29 -17.05 9.11 10.37
N LEU A 30 -15.89 8.90 10.98
CA LEU A 30 -14.62 9.47 10.52
C LEU A 30 -14.00 8.72 9.34
N SER A 31 -14.12 7.38 9.31
CA SER A 31 -13.54 6.53 8.26
C SER A 31 -14.45 6.31 7.05
N GLY A 32 -15.73 6.68 7.16
CA GLY A 32 -16.72 6.44 6.10
C GLY A 32 -17.03 4.95 5.88
N VAL A 33 -16.86 4.14 6.93
CA VAL A 33 -17.23 2.71 7.01
C VAL A 33 -18.42 2.56 7.94
N SER A 34 -19.32 1.60 7.69
CA SER A 34 -20.48 1.40 8.56
C SER A 34 -20.08 0.91 9.95
N GLN A 35 -20.76 1.40 11.00
CA GLN A 35 -20.52 1.01 12.39
C GLN A 35 -20.60 -0.52 12.62
N PRO A 36 -21.54 -1.28 12.04
CA PRO A 36 -21.55 -2.74 12.16
C PRO A 36 -20.31 -3.41 11.57
N THR A 37 -19.68 -2.80 10.56
CA THR A 37 -18.44 -3.30 9.97
C THR A 37 -17.26 -3.02 10.89
N VAL A 38 -17.14 -1.81 11.43
CA VAL A 38 -16.11 -1.45 12.42
C VAL A 38 -16.20 -2.36 13.65
N SER A 39 -17.41 -2.58 14.18
CA SER A 39 -17.65 -3.43 15.34
C SER A 39 -17.22 -4.88 15.08
N ARG A 40 -17.62 -5.46 13.95
CA ARG A 40 -17.23 -6.82 13.56
C ARG A 40 -15.72 -6.96 13.40
N LEU A 41 -15.05 -5.97 12.78
CA LEU A 41 -13.61 -5.98 12.59
C LEU A 41 -12.84 -5.89 13.90
N ARG A 42 -13.30 -5.05 14.83
CA ARG A 42 -12.69 -4.90 16.16
C ARG A 42 -12.81 -6.18 16.99
N GLN A 43 -13.84 -7.00 16.75
CA GLN A 43 -14.08 -8.26 17.46
C GLN A 43 -13.52 -9.50 16.74
N SER A 44 -13.16 -9.40 15.46
CA SER A 44 -12.85 -10.58 14.63
C SER A 44 -11.48 -11.20 14.90
N ASN A 45 -10.60 -10.55 15.69
CA ASN A 45 -9.25 -11.02 16.02
C ASN A 45 -8.48 -11.56 14.79
N GLY A 46 -8.68 -10.95 13.61
CA GLY A 46 -7.99 -11.33 12.37
C GLY A 46 -8.45 -12.61 11.69
N ARG A 47 -9.43 -13.34 12.23
CA ARG A 47 -9.94 -14.55 11.57
C ARG A 47 -10.71 -14.18 10.29
N ARG A 48 -10.14 -14.57 9.14
CA ARG A 48 -10.74 -14.48 7.79
C ARG A 48 -10.99 -13.06 7.27
N LEU A 49 -10.00 -12.17 7.45
CA LEU A 49 -10.04 -10.87 6.78
C LEU A 49 -9.52 -10.94 5.35
N ARG A 50 -10.30 -10.42 4.41
CA ARG A 50 -9.93 -10.26 2.99
C ARG A 50 -9.91 -8.77 2.64
N ARG A 51 -9.07 -8.37 1.68
CA ARG A 51 -9.13 -7.02 1.09
C ARG A 51 -10.56 -6.75 0.64
N SER A 52 -11.10 -5.64 1.13
CA SER A 52 -12.43 -5.17 0.81
C SER A 52 -12.42 -3.65 0.91
N THR A 53 -13.38 -2.98 0.29
CA THR A 53 -13.48 -1.52 0.34
C THR A 53 -13.51 -0.98 1.79
N PRO A 54 -14.25 -1.58 2.74
CA PRO A 54 -14.18 -1.15 4.14
C PRO A 54 -12.81 -1.34 4.79
N PHE A 55 -12.13 -2.45 4.48
CA PHE A 55 -10.77 -2.70 4.97
C PHE A 55 -9.80 -1.62 4.47
N ASN A 56 -9.82 -1.32 3.17
CA ASN A 56 -8.95 -0.31 2.57
C ASN A 56 -9.21 1.09 3.15
N LYS A 57 -10.48 1.46 3.35
CA LYS A 57 -10.85 2.73 4.00
C LYS A 57 -10.28 2.84 5.41
N LEU A 58 -10.36 1.76 6.20
CA LEU A 58 -9.79 1.74 7.54
C LEU A 58 -8.27 1.78 7.52
N CYS A 59 -7.61 1.09 6.58
CA CYS A 59 -6.17 1.22 6.40
C CYS A 59 -5.76 2.66 6.09
N SER A 60 -6.42 3.33 5.12
CA SER A 60 -6.18 4.74 4.84
C SER A 60 -6.42 5.63 6.05
N PHE A 61 -7.50 5.40 6.79
CA PHE A 61 -7.85 6.16 7.99
C PHE A 61 -6.78 6.06 9.09
N TYR A 62 -6.18 4.88 9.27
CA TYR A 62 -5.13 4.65 10.27
C TYR A 62 -3.70 4.85 9.74
N GLY A 63 -3.53 5.25 8.48
CA GLY A 63 -2.22 5.38 7.84
C GLY A 63 -1.47 4.05 7.69
N VAL A 64 -2.22 2.95 7.57
CA VAL A 64 -1.67 1.61 7.34
C VAL A 64 -1.48 1.42 5.83
N ASP A 65 -0.25 1.13 5.44
CA ASP A 65 0.12 1.00 4.03
C ASP A 65 -0.41 -0.31 3.45
N VAL A 66 -1.39 -0.24 2.55
CA VAL A 66 -2.08 -1.43 1.98
C VAL A 66 -1.19 -2.18 0.97
N HIS A 67 -0.07 -1.58 0.56
CA HIS A 67 0.89 -2.19 -0.37
C HIS A 67 2.33 -2.05 0.15
N PRO A 68 2.72 -2.76 1.22
CA PRO A 68 4.08 -2.70 1.76
C PRO A 68 5.12 -3.09 0.70
N SER A 69 4.80 -4.06 -0.14
CA SER A 69 5.65 -4.52 -1.25
C SER A 69 5.90 -3.44 -2.31
N ARG A 70 4.89 -2.63 -2.69
CA ARG A 70 5.07 -1.51 -3.61
C ARG A 70 5.93 -0.41 -3.00
N ARG A 71 5.79 -0.14 -1.70
CA ARG A 71 6.63 0.83 -1.00
C ARG A 71 8.09 0.36 -0.93
N ARG A 72 8.35 -0.89 -0.54
CA ARG A 72 9.71 -1.46 -0.56
C ARG A 72 10.31 -1.46 -1.96
N TYR A 73 9.53 -1.81 -2.98
CA TYR A 73 9.97 -1.73 -4.38
C TYR A 73 10.33 -0.29 -4.79
N ASN A 74 9.53 0.70 -4.36
CA ASN A 74 9.84 2.11 -4.60
C ASN A 74 11.12 2.57 -3.87
N GLU A 75 11.38 2.07 -2.65
CA GLU A 75 12.60 2.39 -1.90
C GLU A 75 13.83 1.78 -2.59
N LEU A 76 13.80 0.49 -2.96
CA LEU A 76 14.89 -0.15 -3.71
C LEU A 76 15.17 0.52 -5.06
N LEU A 77 14.11 0.85 -5.81
CA LEU A 77 14.25 1.54 -7.09
C LEU A 77 14.84 2.93 -6.89
N ARG A 78 14.38 3.66 -5.88
CA ARG A 78 14.90 4.98 -5.55
C ARG A 78 16.37 4.91 -5.18
N ASP A 79 16.75 3.97 -4.33
CA ASP A 79 18.13 3.81 -3.88
C ASP A 79 19.03 3.42 -5.07
N ALA A 80 18.59 2.50 -5.92
CA ALA A 80 19.32 2.15 -7.15
C ALA A 80 19.49 3.33 -8.11
N ILE A 81 18.48 4.21 -8.23
CA ILE A 81 18.58 5.43 -9.05
C ILE A 81 19.57 6.42 -8.41
N VAL A 82 19.54 6.59 -7.10
CA VAL A 82 20.48 7.46 -6.37
C VAL A 82 21.92 6.95 -6.51
N ASP A 83 22.12 5.63 -6.37
CA ASP A 83 23.43 5.00 -6.53
C ASP A 83 23.98 5.12 -7.96
N ALA A 84 23.11 5.05 -8.96
CA ALA A 84 23.51 5.17 -10.36
C ALA A 84 23.75 6.63 -10.80
N TRP A 85 23.26 7.62 -10.05
CA TRP A 85 23.32 9.02 -10.44
C TRP A 85 24.61 9.70 -9.95
N ASP A 86 25.36 10.30 -10.87
CA ASP A 86 26.60 11.04 -10.56
C ASP A 86 26.38 12.46 -10.02
N GLY A 87 25.13 12.88 -9.83
CA GLY A 87 24.75 14.21 -9.35
C GLY A 87 24.65 15.28 -10.43
N SER A 88 24.96 14.98 -11.70
CA SER A 88 24.84 15.94 -12.81
C SER A 88 23.44 15.96 -13.45
N ASP A 89 23.05 17.13 -13.94
CA ASP A 89 21.79 17.31 -14.68
C ASP A 89 21.77 16.51 -16.00
N GLU A 90 22.93 16.34 -16.63
CA GLU A 90 23.08 15.57 -17.87
C GLU A 90 22.78 14.09 -17.65
N HIS A 91 23.37 13.50 -16.61
CA HIS A 91 23.11 12.11 -16.26
C HIS A 91 21.66 11.90 -15.78
N GLY A 92 21.11 12.87 -15.03
CA GLY A 92 19.69 12.86 -14.65
C GLY A 92 18.75 12.83 -15.86
N ARG A 93 19.04 13.60 -16.92
CA ARG A 93 18.28 13.58 -18.17
C ARG A 93 18.43 12.24 -18.91
N ALA A 94 19.62 11.65 -18.93
CA ALA A 94 19.85 10.35 -19.55
C ALA A 94 19.05 9.23 -18.86
N LEU A 95 19.06 9.18 -17.51
CA LEU A 95 18.26 8.24 -16.73
C LEU A 95 16.75 8.38 -17.02
N LEU A 96 16.25 9.62 -17.11
CA LEU A 96 14.85 9.88 -17.45
C LEU A 96 14.46 9.36 -18.85
N VAL A 97 15.35 9.46 -19.84
CA VAL A 97 15.10 8.94 -21.19
C VAL A 97 15.00 7.41 -21.17
N VAL A 98 15.92 6.73 -20.46
CA VAL A 98 15.91 5.27 -20.34
C VAL A 98 14.63 4.78 -19.66
N ILE A 99 14.25 5.39 -18.54
CA ILE A 99 13.03 5.00 -17.79
C ILE A 99 11.78 5.16 -18.65
N LYS A 100 11.67 6.25 -19.43
CA LYS A 100 10.55 6.44 -20.37
C LYS A 100 10.56 5.40 -21.49
N GLY A 101 11.73 5.11 -22.07
CA GLY A 101 11.87 4.07 -23.10
C GLY A 101 11.45 2.68 -22.61
N LEU A 102 11.82 2.30 -21.39
CA LEU A 102 11.39 1.04 -20.78
C LEU A 102 9.87 0.96 -20.63
N LYS A 103 9.22 2.07 -20.25
CA LYS A 103 7.75 2.15 -20.14
C LYS A 103 7.08 1.94 -21.50
N ASP A 104 7.60 2.54 -22.55
CA ASP A 104 7.03 2.44 -23.89
C ASP A 104 7.20 1.01 -24.47
N LEU A 105 8.33 0.35 -24.16
CA LEU A 105 8.54 -1.06 -24.52
C LEU A 105 7.57 -2.01 -23.82
N GLN A 106 7.30 -1.78 -22.53
CA GLN A 106 6.31 -2.55 -21.80
C GLN A 106 4.90 -2.38 -22.39
N ALA A 107 4.49 -1.15 -22.69
CA ALA A 107 3.18 -0.89 -23.30
C ALA A 107 3.02 -1.60 -24.65
N LYS A 108 4.07 -1.59 -25.48
CA LYS A 108 4.06 -2.29 -26.76
C LYS A 108 4.02 -3.81 -26.64
N ALA A 109 4.56 -4.37 -25.56
CA ALA A 109 4.52 -5.80 -25.27
C ALA A 109 3.15 -6.25 -24.73
N ASP A 110 2.42 -5.36 -24.03
CA ASP A 110 1.09 -5.64 -23.48
C ASP A 110 -0.04 -5.51 -24.54
N ASP A 111 0.21 -4.77 -25.63
CA ASP A 111 -0.74 -4.54 -26.74
C ASP A 111 -0.69 -5.62 -27.86
N GLY A 112 0.20 -6.62 -27.74
CA GLY A 112 0.40 -7.69 -28.75
C GLY A 112 -0.01 -9.08 -28.27
#